data_AF-A0A3R7XZP9-F1
#
_entry.id   AF-A0A3R7XZP9-F1
#
_cell.length_a   1.000
_cell.length_b   1.000
_cell.length_c   1.000
_cell.angle_alpha   90.00
_cell.angle_beta   90.00
_cell.angle_gamma   90.00
#
_symmetry.space_group_name_H-M   'P 1'
#
loop_
_entity.id
_entity.type
_entity.pdbx_description
1 polymer ?
#
loop_
_entity_poly.entity_id
_entity_poly.type
_entity_poly.pdbx_seq_one_letter_code
_entity_poly.pdbx_strand_id
1 'polypeptide(L)'
;MSITSWRIKPAAIYPGMRTMVGAAVTCLIHYTVGSSTVLLLTLGATFNDVSKATNLQQAHRDLSDTTYSQTDALATALLSRVNKERVAHGLPVICSNKKLQAAAQRHVKDQSKSDFMSDFGTDDSTPEKRVADAGYKWERVAENIDSTNADVDAVVDWWMKTQSRDNLLGNFTMIGSAYAYNENTSSKYFWVQVYATGSLEECDGHKPAMDVRACL
;
A
#
# COMPACT_ATOMS: atom_id res chain seq x y z
N MET A 1 -15.20 -19.96 31.51
CA MET A 1 -16.01 -19.98 30.28
C MET A 1 -15.13 -20.55 29.18
N SER A 2 -15.47 -21.74 28.69
CA SER A 2 -14.69 -22.49 27.70
C SER A 2 -15.08 -22.04 26.30
N ILE A 3 -14.12 -21.64 25.48
CA ILE A 3 -14.35 -21.26 24.07
C ILE A 3 -13.92 -22.45 23.22
N THR A 4 -14.89 -23.15 22.63
CA THR A 4 -14.64 -24.26 21.71
C THR A 4 -14.21 -23.72 20.35
N SER A 5 -12.95 -23.98 20.00
CA SER A 5 -12.36 -23.75 18.68
C SER A 5 -12.97 -24.71 17.65
N TRP A 6 -13.59 -24.16 16.60
CA TRP A 6 -14.02 -24.93 15.43
C TRP A 6 -12.88 -25.00 14.41
N ARG A 7 -12.26 -26.17 14.28
CA ARG A 7 -11.30 -26.51 13.23
C ARG A 7 -12.06 -27.12 12.06
N ILE A 8 -12.15 -26.42 10.93
CA ILE A 8 -12.65 -26.97 9.67
C ILE A 8 -11.43 -27.33 8.79
N LYS A 9 -11.31 -28.59 8.38
CA LYS A 9 -10.26 -29.08 7.47
C LYS A 9 -10.63 -28.77 6.02
N PRO A 10 -9.67 -28.43 5.13
CA PRO A 10 -9.96 -28.23 3.71
C PRO A 10 -10.21 -29.55 2.98
N ALA A 11 -11.14 -29.51 2.01
CA ALA A 11 -11.50 -30.60 1.12
C ALA A 11 -10.53 -30.73 -0.07
N ALA A 12 -10.39 -31.97 -0.56
CA ALA A 12 -9.46 -32.40 -1.59
C ALA A 12 -9.81 -31.91 -3.00
N ILE A 13 -8.77 -31.65 -3.80
CA ILE A 13 -8.82 -31.27 -5.22
C ILE A 13 -8.68 -32.54 -6.08
N TYR A 14 -9.59 -32.74 -7.04
CA TYR A 14 -9.47 -33.75 -8.12
C TYR A 14 -8.79 -33.13 -9.36
N PRO A 15 -7.82 -33.80 -10.01
CA PRO A 15 -7.27 -33.32 -11.28
C PRO A 15 -7.89 -34.07 -12.48
N GLY A 16 -8.31 -33.32 -13.49
CA GLY A 16 -8.70 -33.88 -14.77
C GLY A 16 -9.11 -32.84 -15.80
N MET A 17 -8.15 -32.27 -16.54
CA MET A 17 -8.41 -31.86 -17.92
C MET A 17 -7.11 -31.76 -18.73
N ARG A 18 -7.04 -32.59 -19.78
CA ARG A 18 -6.03 -32.57 -20.84
C ARG A 18 -6.31 -31.42 -21.81
N THR A 19 -5.28 -30.76 -22.30
CA THR A 19 -5.30 -30.08 -23.60
C THR A 19 -4.00 -30.34 -24.35
N MET A 20 -4.17 -30.58 -25.66
CA MET A 20 -3.14 -30.93 -26.63
C MET A 20 -2.47 -29.66 -27.16
N VAL A 21 -1.15 -29.68 -27.35
CA VAL A 21 -0.42 -28.64 -28.09
C VAL A 21 0.19 -29.28 -29.32
N GLY A 22 -0.24 -28.80 -30.50
CA GLY A 22 0.22 -29.22 -31.81
C GLY A 22 1.60 -28.65 -32.18
N ALA A 23 2.31 -29.41 -33.01
CA ALA A 23 3.65 -29.14 -33.50
C ALA A 23 3.71 -27.95 -34.48
N ALA A 24 4.75 -27.11 -34.36
CA ALA A 24 5.11 -26.10 -35.35
C ALA A 24 6.29 -26.60 -36.19
N VAL A 25 6.11 -26.54 -37.51
CA VAL A 25 7.08 -26.92 -38.55
C VAL A 25 8.06 -25.77 -38.77
N THR A 26 9.36 -26.03 -38.64
CA THR A 26 10.44 -25.09 -38.96
C THR A 26 10.78 -25.18 -40.44
N CYS A 27 10.73 -24.07 -41.17
CA CYS A 27 11.25 -23.97 -42.54
C CYS A 27 12.51 -23.08 -42.53
N LEU A 28 13.66 -23.68 -42.80
CA LEU A 28 14.96 -23.02 -42.99
C LEU A 28 15.06 -22.49 -44.42
N ILE A 29 15.31 -21.19 -44.58
CA ILE A 29 15.74 -20.62 -45.86
C ILE A 29 17.24 -20.31 -45.72
N HIS A 30 18.06 -21.05 -46.47
CA HIS A 30 19.46 -20.73 -46.70
C HIS A 30 19.58 -19.55 -47.68
N TYR A 31 20.46 -18.58 -47.39
CA TYR A 31 21.00 -17.66 -48.38
C TYR A 31 22.52 -17.75 -48.38
N THR A 32 23.09 -18.04 -49.54
CA THR A 32 24.52 -18.10 -49.80
C THR A 32 25.08 -16.70 -50.01
N VAL A 33 26.29 -16.45 -49.47
CA VAL A 33 26.96 -15.14 -49.54
C VAL A 33 27.87 -15.10 -50.77
N GLY A 34 27.53 -14.23 -51.73
CA GLY A 34 28.36 -13.92 -52.90
C GLY A 34 29.14 -12.63 -52.68
N SER A 35 30.45 -12.72 -52.91
CA SER A 35 31.49 -11.70 -52.75
C SER A 35 31.25 -10.41 -53.55
N SER A 36 31.39 -9.23 -52.94
CA SER A 36 32.11 -8.04 -53.46
C SER A 36 31.93 -6.84 -52.51
N THR A 37 33.05 -6.24 -52.10
CA THR A 37 33.11 -5.04 -51.25
C THR A 37 32.72 -3.80 -52.04
N VAL A 38 31.86 -2.95 -51.45
CA VAL A 38 31.64 -1.57 -51.90
C VAL A 38 31.90 -0.63 -50.72
N LEU A 39 32.86 0.26 -50.91
CA LEU A 39 33.21 1.35 -50.01
C LEU A 39 32.17 2.48 -50.19
N LEU A 40 31.43 2.82 -49.13
CA LEU A 40 30.60 4.03 -49.09
C LEU A 40 30.93 4.83 -47.82
N LEU A 41 31.55 6.00 -48.02
CA LEU A 41 31.62 7.07 -47.03
C LEU A 41 30.25 7.76 -46.97
N THR A 42 29.66 7.88 -45.78
CA THR A 42 29.31 9.18 -45.15
C THR A 42 28.38 9.04 -43.94
N LEU A 43 28.58 10.02 -43.03
CA LEU A 43 27.64 10.66 -42.10
C LEU A 43 27.22 9.89 -40.84
N GLY A 44 27.61 10.47 -39.71
CA GLY A 44 27.34 9.94 -38.39
C GLY A 44 25.87 10.01 -37.99
N ALA A 45 25.48 9.05 -37.17
CA ALA A 45 24.59 9.26 -36.04
C ALA A 45 25.23 8.51 -34.87
N THR A 46 25.49 9.22 -33.78
CA THR A 46 25.83 8.61 -32.50
C THR A 46 24.72 7.64 -32.11
N PHE A 47 25.07 6.40 -31.77
CA PHE A 47 24.12 5.43 -31.22
C PHE A 47 23.70 5.85 -29.80
N ASN A 48 22.76 6.78 -29.71
CA ASN A 48 21.97 6.98 -28.51
C ASN A 48 20.62 6.31 -28.75
N ASP A 49 20.50 5.01 -28.47
CA ASP A 49 19.24 4.40 -28.04
C ASP A 49 19.42 2.92 -27.68
N VAL A 50 20.32 2.64 -26.74
CA VAL A 50 20.13 1.47 -25.86
C VAL A 50 19.20 1.90 -24.73
N SER A 51 17.91 2.09 -25.04
CA SER A 51 16.90 2.41 -24.02
C SER A 51 15.55 1.74 -24.26
N LYS A 52 15.45 0.81 -25.21
CA LYS A 52 14.18 0.11 -25.51
C LYS A 52 14.09 -1.34 -25.03
N ALA A 53 15.09 -1.86 -24.32
CA ALA A 53 15.05 -3.23 -23.78
C ALA A 53 14.91 -3.31 -22.24
N THR A 54 15.11 -2.21 -21.51
CA THR A 54 14.97 -2.19 -20.04
C THR A 54 13.52 -2.07 -19.56
N ASN A 55 12.57 -1.77 -20.45
CA ASN A 55 11.18 -1.52 -20.06
C ASN A 55 10.32 -2.81 -19.93
N LEU A 56 10.72 -3.92 -20.55
CA LEU A 56 9.99 -5.19 -20.44
C LEU A 56 10.34 -5.95 -19.15
N GLN A 57 11.56 -5.82 -18.63
CA GLN A 57 11.95 -6.41 -17.34
C GLN A 57 11.46 -5.60 -16.15
N GLN A 58 11.29 -4.28 -16.29
CA GLN A 58 10.65 -3.44 -15.27
C GLN A 58 9.15 -3.81 -15.15
N ALA A 59 8.45 -3.93 -16.28
CA ALA A 59 7.03 -4.31 -16.30
C ALA A 59 6.76 -5.72 -15.71
N HIS A 60 7.70 -6.66 -15.84
CA HIS A 60 7.53 -8.02 -15.31
C HIS A 60 7.85 -8.16 -13.81
N ARG A 61 8.58 -7.21 -13.21
CA ARG A 61 8.72 -7.13 -11.74
C ARG A 61 7.54 -6.39 -11.11
N ASP A 62 6.95 -5.44 -11.84
CA ASP A 62 5.77 -4.68 -11.42
C ASP A 62 4.47 -5.53 -11.43
N LEU A 63 4.40 -6.55 -12.29
CA LEU A 63 3.27 -7.50 -12.33
C LEU A 63 3.20 -8.48 -11.14
N SER A 64 4.20 -8.48 -10.26
CA SER A 64 4.13 -9.14 -8.94
C SER A 64 3.59 -8.23 -7.83
N ASP A 65 3.32 -6.95 -8.15
CA ASP A 65 2.76 -5.92 -7.26
C ASP A 65 1.28 -5.63 -7.56
N THR A 66 0.57 -6.62 -8.13
CA THR A 66 -0.87 -6.54 -8.50
C THR A 66 -1.81 -6.62 -7.28
N THR A 67 -1.38 -6.20 -6.09
CA THR A 67 -2.08 -6.51 -4.82
C THR A 67 -1.97 -5.41 -3.75
N TYR A 68 -1.45 -4.24 -4.10
CA TYR A 68 -1.38 -3.10 -3.18
C TYR A 68 -1.80 -1.82 -3.89
N SER A 69 -3.11 -1.59 -4.02
CA SER A 69 -3.62 -0.31 -4.50
C SER A 69 -3.75 0.67 -3.35
N GLN A 70 -2.64 1.06 -2.73
CA GLN A 70 -2.67 2.31 -1.98
C GLN A 70 -2.68 3.46 -2.99
N THR A 71 -3.78 4.21 -3.02
CA THR A 71 -3.79 5.51 -3.67
C THR A 71 -3.74 6.57 -2.58
N ASP A 72 -2.83 7.54 -2.72
CA ASP A 72 -2.82 8.74 -1.86
C ASP A 72 -4.20 9.43 -1.84
N ALA A 73 -5.00 9.22 -2.90
CA ALA A 73 -6.40 9.64 -2.99
C ALA A 73 -7.30 8.99 -1.91
N LEU A 74 -7.20 7.69 -1.67
CA LEU A 74 -7.99 7.01 -0.62
C LEU A 74 -7.57 7.45 0.78
N ALA A 75 -6.27 7.62 1.02
CA ALA A 75 -5.78 8.17 2.29
C ALA A 75 -6.32 9.59 2.53
N THR A 76 -6.31 10.43 1.50
CA THR A 76 -6.86 11.79 1.53
C THR A 76 -8.38 11.79 1.76
N ALA A 77 -9.10 10.91 1.07
CA ALA A 77 -10.55 10.78 1.23
C ALA A 77 -10.92 10.32 2.66
N LEU A 78 -10.18 9.36 3.21
CA LEU A 78 -10.39 8.88 4.57
C LEU A 78 -10.13 9.98 5.61
N LEU A 79 -9.03 10.72 5.47
CA LEU A 79 -8.75 11.91 6.30
C LEU A 79 -9.89 12.93 6.22
N SER A 80 -10.35 13.27 5.01
CA SER A 80 -11.44 14.22 4.81
C SER A 80 -12.73 13.74 5.48
N ARG A 81 -13.04 12.45 5.37
CA ARG A 81 -14.25 11.88 5.97
C ARG A 81 -14.17 11.84 7.50
N VAL A 82 -13.03 11.44 8.07
CA VAL A 82 -12.79 11.51 9.52
C VAL A 82 -12.92 12.94 10.03
N ASN A 83 -12.34 13.92 9.34
CA ASN A 83 -12.45 15.32 9.72
C ASN A 83 -13.89 15.86 9.65
N LYS A 84 -14.69 15.41 8.69
CA LYS A 84 -16.13 15.72 8.64
C LYS A 84 -16.85 15.25 9.90
N GLU A 85 -16.58 14.02 10.35
CA GLU A 85 -17.15 13.49 11.60
C GLU A 85 -16.67 14.29 12.82
N ARG A 86 -15.37 14.61 12.89
CA ARG A 86 -14.80 15.39 14.00
C ARG A 86 -15.45 16.77 14.10
N VAL A 87 -15.58 17.48 12.98
CA VAL A 87 -16.25 18.78 12.93
C VAL A 87 -17.72 18.67 13.35
N ALA A 88 -18.44 17.63 12.90
CA ALA A 88 -19.83 17.39 13.31
C ALA A 88 -19.99 17.16 14.83
N HIS A 89 -18.92 16.77 15.51
CA HIS A 89 -18.87 16.58 16.97
C HIS A 89 -18.17 17.73 17.70
N GLY A 90 -17.93 18.88 17.05
CA GLY A 90 -17.32 20.05 17.66
C GLY A 90 -15.83 19.89 17.98
N LEU A 91 -15.15 18.93 17.35
CA LEU A 91 -13.73 18.67 17.53
C LEU A 91 -12.89 19.35 16.44
N PRO A 92 -11.64 19.74 16.73
CA PRO A 92 -10.74 20.24 15.72
C PRO A 92 -10.40 19.15 14.70
N VAL A 93 -10.18 19.59 13.46
CA VAL A 93 -9.64 18.73 12.41
C VAL A 93 -8.24 18.25 12.78
N ILE A 94 -7.90 17.06 12.32
CA ILE A 94 -6.56 16.47 12.39
C ILE A 94 -5.93 16.48 11.00
N CYS A 95 -4.62 16.37 10.94
CA CYS A 95 -3.87 16.44 9.69
C CYS A 95 -3.12 15.13 9.40
N SER A 96 -2.64 14.95 8.18
CA SER A 96 -1.79 13.80 7.83
C SER A 96 -0.36 13.97 8.34
N ASN A 97 0.31 12.85 8.61
CA ASN A 97 1.76 12.78 8.81
C ASN A 97 2.35 11.55 8.09
N LYS A 98 3.38 11.74 7.28
CA LYS A 98 4.00 10.69 6.45
C LYS A 98 4.61 9.53 7.23
N LYS A 99 5.06 9.75 8.47
CA LYS A 99 5.60 8.68 9.30
C LYS A 99 4.48 7.78 9.82
N LEU A 100 3.36 8.37 10.24
CA LEU A 100 2.15 7.61 10.58
C LEU A 100 1.59 6.88 9.35
N GLN A 101 1.68 7.51 8.18
CA GLN A 101 1.30 6.91 6.91
C GLN A 101 2.13 5.66 6.61
N ALA A 102 3.44 5.72 6.83
CA ALA A 102 4.34 4.56 6.69
C ALA A 102 4.03 3.44 7.69
N ALA A 103 3.69 3.79 8.94
CA ALA A 103 3.25 2.80 9.94
C ALA A 103 1.97 2.07 9.52
N ALA A 104 0.96 2.81 9.03
CA ALA A 104 -0.28 2.24 8.52
C ALA A 104 -0.03 1.36 7.27
N GLN A 105 0.82 1.81 6.34
CA GLN A 105 1.19 1.07 5.13
C GLN A 105 1.82 -0.28 5.46
N ARG A 106 2.76 -0.28 6.41
CA ARG A 106 3.42 -1.49 6.89
C ARG A 106 2.39 -2.51 7.38
N HIS A 107 1.41 -2.07 8.17
CA HIS A 107 0.43 -2.97 8.76
C HIS A 107 -0.61 -3.47 7.76
N VAL A 108 -1.14 -2.60 6.91
CA VAL A 108 -2.14 -3.03 5.91
C VAL A 108 -1.53 -4.00 4.88
N LYS A 109 -0.24 -3.86 4.58
CA LYS A 109 0.53 -4.82 3.75
C LYS A 109 0.71 -6.17 4.43
N ASP A 110 0.91 -6.19 5.75
CA ASP A 110 1.03 -7.42 6.52
C ASP A 110 -0.31 -8.18 6.56
N GLN A 111 -1.40 -7.47 6.86
CA GLN A 111 -2.75 -8.05 6.92
C GLN A 111 -3.21 -8.58 5.56
N SER A 112 -3.00 -7.81 4.48
CA SER A 112 -3.38 -8.24 3.13
C SER A 112 -2.54 -9.39 2.57
N LYS A 113 -1.31 -9.60 3.08
CA LYS A 113 -0.48 -10.76 2.71
C LYS A 113 -0.82 -12.02 3.50
N SER A 114 -1.21 -11.86 4.76
CA SER A 114 -1.53 -12.98 5.65
C SER A 114 -3.00 -13.41 5.57
N ASP A 115 -3.87 -12.64 4.90
CA ASP A 115 -5.33 -12.81 4.92
C ASP A 115 -5.87 -12.86 6.36
N PHE A 116 -5.32 -12.00 7.22
CA PHE A 116 -5.64 -12.01 8.64
C PHE A 116 -5.65 -10.59 9.22
N MET A 117 -6.76 -10.23 9.85
CA MET A 117 -6.92 -8.93 10.49
C MET A 117 -6.60 -9.02 11.99
N SER A 118 -5.68 -8.17 12.46
CA SER A 118 -5.17 -8.19 13.83
C SER A 118 -4.56 -6.84 14.19
N ASP A 119 -4.67 -6.42 15.45
CA ASP A 119 -3.98 -5.23 15.97
C ASP A 119 -2.45 -5.42 15.99
N PHE A 120 -2.01 -6.66 16.15
CA PHE A 120 -0.60 -7.06 16.09
C PHE A 120 -0.21 -7.48 14.68
N GLY A 121 0.99 -7.09 14.27
CA GLY A 121 1.60 -7.62 13.04
C GLY A 121 2.04 -9.07 13.22
N THR A 122 2.29 -9.77 12.12
CA THR A 122 2.81 -11.14 12.09
C THR A 122 4.20 -11.29 12.72
N ASP A 123 4.88 -10.16 12.93
CA ASP A 123 6.16 -10.03 13.63
C ASP A 123 6.01 -9.56 15.09
N ASP A 124 4.82 -9.72 15.68
CA ASP A 124 4.43 -9.26 17.02
C ASP A 124 4.52 -7.74 17.24
N SER A 125 4.65 -6.94 16.17
CA SER A 125 4.66 -5.49 16.29
C SER A 125 3.30 -4.96 16.79
N THR A 126 3.33 -4.04 17.76
CA THR A 126 2.17 -3.23 18.18
C THR A 126 2.06 -1.97 17.31
N PRO A 127 0.91 -1.26 17.33
CA PRO A 127 0.78 0.05 16.69
C PRO A 127 1.90 1.03 17.09
N GLU A 128 2.22 1.13 18.39
CA GLU A 128 3.27 1.99 18.93
C GLU A 128 4.64 1.62 18.35
N LYS A 129 4.93 0.32 18.24
CA LYS A 129 6.18 -0.15 17.65
C LYS A 129 6.27 0.23 16.18
N ARG A 130 5.19 0.06 15.40
CA ARG A 130 5.16 0.47 13.98
C ARG A 130 5.36 1.96 13.81
N VAL A 131 4.74 2.78 14.67
CA VAL A 131 4.90 4.23 14.70
C VAL A 131 6.34 4.64 15.07
N ALA A 132 6.93 4.00 16.07
CA ALA A 132 8.32 4.24 16.47
C ALA A 132 9.32 3.83 15.38
N ASP A 133 9.13 2.66 14.75
CA ASP A 133 9.96 2.15 13.67
C ASP A 133 9.89 3.05 12.42
N ALA A 134 8.75 3.72 12.20
CA ALA A 134 8.59 4.75 11.16
C ALA A 134 9.24 6.10 11.53
N GLY A 135 9.85 6.21 12.72
CA GLY A 135 10.58 7.39 13.18
C GLY A 135 9.72 8.50 13.77
N TYR A 136 8.44 8.26 14.04
CA TYR A 136 7.55 9.24 14.65
C TYR A 136 7.77 9.29 16.17
N LYS A 137 7.96 10.49 16.71
CA LYS A 137 8.14 10.75 18.15
C LYS A 137 6.78 10.89 18.83
N TRP A 138 6.17 9.76 19.18
CA TRP A 138 4.82 9.72 19.73
C TRP A 138 4.75 9.93 21.25
N GLU A 139 3.62 10.48 21.68
CA GLU A 139 3.19 10.57 23.09
C GLU A 139 1.97 9.67 23.34
N ARG A 140 1.05 9.62 22.37
CA ARG A 140 -0.07 8.69 22.33
C ARG A 140 -0.20 8.11 20.93
N VAL A 141 -0.62 6.85 20.84
CA VAL A 141 -0.93 6.16 19.59
C VAL A 141 -2.27 5.44 19.75
N ALA A 142 -3.04 5.37 18.68
CA ALA A 142 -4.13 4.44 18.53
C ALA A 142 -4.25 3.98 17.07
N GLU A 143 -4.94 2.86 16.85
CA GLU A 143 -5.16 2.29 15.53
C GLU A 143 -6.61 1.83 15.39
N ASN A 144 -7.20 2.12 14.23
CA ASN A 144 -8.40 1.44 13.77
C ASN A 144 -8.04 0.58 12.56
N ILE A 145 -8.58 -0.64 12.52
CA ILE A 145 -8.44 -1.56 11.40
C ILE A 145 -9.82 -2.03 10.93
N ASP A 146 -9.93 -2.37 9.65
CA ASP A 146 -11.13 -3.00 9.09
C ASP A 146 -10.79 -3.88 7.89
N SER A 147 -11.51 -4.98 7.71
CA SER A 147 -11.36 -5.85 6.54
C SER A 147 -12.70 -6.32 5.94
N THR A 148 -13.77 -5.57 6.19
CA THR A 148 -15.14 -5.94 5.81
C THR A 148 -15.81 -4.92 4.89
N ASN A 149 -15.36 -3.67 4.94
CA ASN A 149 -15.96 -2.56 4.21
C ASN A 149 -15.14 -2.24 2.96
N ALA A 150 -15.82 -2.03 1.83
CA ALA A 150 -15.16 -1.87 0.52
C ALA A 150 -14.68 -0.43 0.24
N ASP A 151 -15.30 0.56 0.87
CA ASP A 151 -15.06 1.98 0.59
C ASP A 151 -14.95 2.82 1.87
N VAL A 152 -14.49 4.06 1.66
CA VAL A 152 -14.20 5.05 2.72
C VAL A 152 -15.44 5.39 3.54
N ASP A 153 -16.62 5.49 2.92
CA ASP A 153 -17.80 5.90 3.64
C ASP A 153 -18.33 4.78 4.54
N ALA A 154 -18.34 3.56 4.00
CA ALA A 154 -18.71 2.36 4.73
C ALA A 154 -17.79 2.10 5.93
N VAL A 155 -16.46 2.21 5.76
CA VAL A 155 -15.52 1.95 6.86
C VAL A 155 -15.61 2.99 7.97
N VAL A 156 -15.80 4.28 7.64
CA VAL A 156 -15.96 5.31 8.69
C VAL A 156 -17.33 5.20 9.37
N ASP A 157 -18.40 4.90 8.62
CA ASP A 157 -19.72 4.63 9.22
C ASP A 157 -19.67 3.46 10.19
N TRP A 158 -18.93 2.41 9.82
CA TRP A 158 -18.70 1.25 10.67
C TRP A 158 -17.92 1.63 11.94
N TRP A 159 -16.78 2.32 11.81
CA TRP A 159 -16.00 2.77 12.95
C TRP A 159 -16.79 3.69 13.89
N MET A 160 -17.67 4.54 13.35
CA MET A 160 -18.51 5.43 14.17
C MET A 160 -19.57 4.69 14.99
N LYS A 161 -19.88 3.43 14.66
CA LYS A 161 -20.83 2.55 15.38
C LYS A 161 -20.15 1.58 16.34
N THR A 162 -18.84 1.43 16.28
CA THR A 162 -18.07 0.47 17.10
C THR A 162 -17.13 1.20 18.05
N GLN A 163 -16.35 0.43 18.84
CA GLN A 163 -15.35 0.95 19.76
C GLN A 163 -14.28 1.82 19.06
N SER A 164 -14.07 1.63 17.75
CA SER A 164 -13.17 2.44 16.91
C SER A 164 -13.54 3.93 16.89
N ARG A 165 -14.78 4.28 17.25
CA ARG A 165 -15.27 5.65 17.41
C ARG A 165 -14.41 6.45 18.39
N ASP A 166 -13.97 5.82 19.47
CA ASP A 166 -13.22 6.48 20.54
C ASP A 166 -11.87 7.00 20.05
N ASN A 167 -11.26 6.32 19.07
CA ASN A 167 -10.03 6.78 18.43
C ASN A 167 -10.32 7.95 17.46
N LEU A 168 -11.38 7.83 16.64
CA LEU A 168 -11.77 8.82 15.65
C LEU A 168 -12.08 10.18 16.29
N LEU A 169 -12.78 10.17 17.44
CA LEU A 169 -13.13 11.35 18.22
C LEU A 169 -12.15 11.65 19.36
N GLY A 170 -11.05 10.89 19.45
CA GLY A 170 -10.04 11.04 20.49
C GLY A 170 -9.23 12.33 20.33
N ASN A 171 -8.52 12.70 21.40
CA ASN A 171 -7.58 13.82 21.40
C ASN A 171 -6.26 13.43 20.72
N PHE A 172 -6.30 13.36 19.40
CA PHE A 172 -5.15 13.17 18.50
C PHE A 172 -4.99 14.40 17.61
N THR A 173 -3.78 14.61 17.11
CA THR A 173 -3.45 15.76 16.27
C THR A 173 -3.10 15.36 14.83
N MET A 174 -2.57 14.15 14.65
CA MET A 174 -2.08 13.65 13.38
C MET A 174 -2.55 12.22 13.09
N ILE A 175 -2.64 11.89 11.80
CA ILE A 175 -3.03 10.55 11.34
C ILE A 175 -2.21 10.06 10.14
N GLY A 176 -2.24 8.75 9.92
CA GLY A 176 -1.78 8.10 8.69
C GLY A 176 -2.69 6.95 8.30
N SER A 177 -3.05 6.85 7.02
CA SER A 177 -4.19 6.07 6.52
C SER A 177 -3.78 5.17 5.36
N ALA A 178 -3.86 3.85 5.50
CA ALA A 178 -3.49 2.95 4.42
C ALA A 178 -4.63 1.99 4.07
N TYR A 179 -4.66 1.62 2.79
CA TYR A 179 -5.61 0.68 2.22
C TYR A 179 -4.86 -0.33 1.35
N ALA A 180 -5.30 -1.57 1.39
CA ALA A 180 -4.88 -2.60 0.44
C ALA A 180 -6.09 -3.37 -0.10
N TYR A 181 -6.04 -3.68 -1.38
CA TYR A 181 -6.97 -4.58 -2.05
C TYR A 181 -6.23 -5.83 -2.50
N ASN A 182 -6.71 -7.01 -2.11
CA ASN A 182 -6.16 -8.29 -2.53
C ASN A 182 -7.28 -9.25 -2.97
N GLU A 183 -7.44 -9.45 -4.27
CA GLU A 183 -8.48 -10.35 -4.79
C GLU A 183 -8.31 -11.83 -4.36
N ASN A 184 -7.09 -12.21 -3.95
CA ASN A 184 -6.74 -13.57 -3.54
C ASN A 184 -6.99 -13.85 -2.05
N THR A 185 -7.52 -12.86 -1.30
CA THR A 185 -7.87 -13.03 0.12
C THR A 185 -9.37 -13.15 0.33
N SER A 186 -9.75 -13.71 1.46
CA SER A 186 -11.16 -13.82 1.87
C SER A 186 -11.81 -12.45 2.08
N SER A 187 -11.12 -11.53 2.75
CA SER A 187 -11.61 -10.19 3.08
C SER A 187 -11.60 -9.22 1.90
N LYS A 188 -10.67 -9.39 0.96
CA LYS A 188 -10.37 -8.51 -0.20
C LYS A 188 -9.94 -7.08 0.13
N TYR A 189 -10.56 -6.45 1.12
CA TYR A 189 -10.34 -5.07 1.53
C TYR A 189 -9.64 -5.05 2.87
N PHE A 190 -8.65 -4.18 3.04
CA PHE A 190 -7.98 -3.96 4.31
C PHE A 190 -7.74 -2.47 4.50
N TRP A 191 -8.13 -1.96 5.67
CA TRP A 191 -7.97 -0.57 6.08
C TRP A 191 -7.17 -0.52 7.37
N VAL A 192 -6.23 0.43 7.44
CA VAL A 192 -5.53 0.77 8.68
C VAL A 192 -5.49 2.29 8.80
N GLN A 193 -5.93 2.79 9.94
CA GLN A 193 -5.86 4.20 10.31
C GLN A 193 -5.13 4.34 11.64
N VAL A 194 -3.94 4.91 11.59
CA VAL A 194 -3.14 5.20 12.78
C VAL A 194 -3.38 6.66 13.18
N TYR A 195 -3.55 6.90 14.48
CA TYR A 195 -3.70 8.21 15.11
C TYR A 195 -2.56 8.42 16.10
N ALA A 196 -2.03 9.64 16.19
CA ALA A 196 -1.03 9.95 17.20
C ALA A 196 -1.05 11.42 17.67
N THR A 197 -0.44 11.64 18.83
CA THR A 197 0.07 12.94 19.27
C THR A 197 1.58 12.86 19.39
N GLY A 198 2.27 13.98 19.18
CA GLY A 198 3.72 14.10 19.32
C GLY A 198 4.16 15.55 19.20
N SER A 199 4.65 16.13 20.29
CA SER A 199 5.08 17.55 20.33
C SER A 199 6.29 17.88 19.44
N LEU A 200 7.01 16.86 18.96
CA LEU A 200 8.16 16.99 18.05
C LEU A 200 7.78 16.68 16.59
N GLU A 201 6.50 16.54 16.30
CA GLU A 201 5.99 16.12 14.99
C GLU A 201 5.05 17.18 14.42
N GLU A 202 4.98 17.23 13.10
CA GLU A 202 4.20 18.24 12.38
C GLU A 202 3.33 17.59 11.30
N CYS A 203 2.29 18.32 10.89
CA CYS A 203 1.48 17.95 9.74
C CYS A 203 2.31 17.95 8.45
N ASP A 204 2.03 17.02 7.55
CA ASP A 204 2.58 17.08 6.20
C ASP A 204 2.17 18.39 5.50
N GLY A 205 3.08 18.94 4.69
CA GLY A 205 2.83 20.20 3.98
C GLY A 205 2.99 21.44 4.85
N HIS A 206 3.22 21.30 6.17
CA HIS A 206 3.80 22.38 6.95
C HIS A 206 5.28 22.48 6.58
N LYS A 207 5.64 23.51 5.82
CA LYS A 207 7.06 23.88 5.72
C LYS A 207 7.39 24.59 7.03
N PRO A 208 8.39 24.14 7.81
CA PRO A 208 8.91 24.99 8.86
C PRO A 208 9.30 26.30 8.19
N ALA A 209 8.86 27.43 8.76
CA ALA A 209 9.38 28.72 8.35
C ALA A 209 10.90 28.59 8.43
N MET A 210 11.61 28.75 7.31
CA MET A 210 13.06 28.84 7.34
C MET A 210 13.41 29.88 8.40
N ASP A 211 14.09 29.44 9.45
CA ASP A 211 14.62 30.34 10.46
C ASP A 211 15.70 31.19 9.78
N VAL A 212 15.30 32.38 9.32
CA VAL A 212 16.20 33.33 8.65
C VAL A 212 17.17 33.99 9.65
N ARG A 213 17.19 33.57 10.92
CA ARG A 213 18.11 34.11 11.95
C ARG A 213 19.48 33.44 12.00
N ALA A 214 19.78 32.49 11.12
CA ALA A 214 21.10 31.88 11.04
C ALA A 214 22.09 32.57 10.07
N CYS A 215 21.75 33.75 9.52
CA CYS A 215 22.61 34.51 8.60
C CYS A 215 22.99 35.93 9.05
N LEU A 216 23.02 36.23 10.36
CA LEU A 216 23.56 37.51 10.86
C LEU A 216 24.54 37.29 12.01
#